data_AF-A0A925TNN9-F1
#
_entry.id   AF-A0A925TNN9-F1
#
_cell.length_a   1.000
_cell.length_b   1.000
_cell.length_c   1.000
_cell.angle_alpha   90.00
_cell.angle_beta   90.00
_cell.angle_gamma   90.00
#
_symmetry.space_group_name_H-M   'P 1'
#
loop_
_entity.id
_entity.type
_entity.pdbx_description
1 polymer ?
#
loop_
_entity_poly.entity_id
_entity_poly.type
_entity_poly.pdbx_seq_one_letter_code
_entity_poly.pdbx_strand_id
1 'polypeptide(L)'
;MKPRSPIQRIWFYPALFIAAVITLTLTSIRPNTVAQEKTPRSGSDYRKDWEAVEKKESEDLPKSAKSLVEAIYQKAKREENAAQQVKALMHLTKYQAQIEEEGLVKGIQDFEKEIAAASFPVKPLLNSVLADFYWQYYSNNRYKFLNRTPGGVMDDKDVRTWDLEKLLARVTALHQAAVQDAARLQQTPLEIYEQVLEEATNSKLYRPTLYDFIAHRAITFFINEERALSKPTNEFELTSLDGLAPVETFSKVKFKSENGGALDSASLKVQALLMYQSLARFHLADKNPDALIDLDLERLTYTRRITFNETKDSAYVAALTALERKYAASSMSTQVLYTLAEFYFAEGSAKGSDGLNGKQRALKIAEDAIARNASSRGGQNAANLKGRILGKNITLQTERSVEPAKPFRAAVGYTNVSKVFYRVVRVDDDLMEKLRYDSYDEG
;
A
#
# COMPACT_ATOMS: atom_id res chain seq x y z
N MET A 1 -1.67 -0.04 15.56
CA MET A 1 -1.17 0.76 14.41
C MET A 1 -0.40 -0.16 13.48
N LYS A 2 -0.98 -0.50 12.32
CA LYS A 2 -0.31 -1.33 11.29
C LYS A 2 0.79 -0.49 10.61
N PRO A 3 2.00 -1.02 10.37
CA PRO A 3 2.95 -0.36 9.49
C PRO A 3 2.37 -0.35 8.07
N ARG A 4 2.11 0.83 7.52
CA ARG A 4 1.69 1.02 6.12
C ARG A 4 2.92 0.77 5.24
N SER A 5 2.78 -0.12 4.25
CA SER A 5 3.74 -0.23 3.13
C SER A 5 3.84 1.15 2.44
N PRO A 6 5.05 1.68 2.16
CA PRO A 6 5.22 3.06 1.68
C PRO A 6 4.96 3.26 0.17
N ILE A 7 4.28 2.36 -0.55
CA ILE A 7 4.09 2.49 -2.01
C ILE A 7 2.62 2.46 -2.39
N GLN A 8 1.80 3.44 -2.00
CA GLN A 8 0.39 3.41 -2.39
C GLN A 8 -0.26 4.79 -2.40
N ARG A 9 0.01 5.64 -3.40
CA ARG A 9 -0.96 6.62 -3.94
C ARG A 9 -0.33 7.41 -5.09
N ILE A 10 -1.03 7.51 -6.22
CA ILE A 10 -1.09 8.79 -6.93
C ILE A 10 -2.23 9.50 -6.21
N TRP A 11 -1.94 10.59 -5.51
CA TRP A 11 -3.02 11.32 -4.85
C TRP A 11 -3.90 12.01 -5.89
N PHE A 12 -5.18 11.67 -5.91
CA PHE A 12 -6.22 12.64 -6.15
C PHE A 12 -6.52 13.30 -4.81
N TYR A 13 -5.88 14.44 -4.54
CA TYR A 13 -6.24 15.28 -3.40
C TYR A 13 -7.51 16.06 -3.74
N PRO A 14 -8.64 15.85 -3.04
CA PRO A 14 -9.64 16.91 -2.90
C PRO A 14 -9.07 17.91 -1.88
N ALA A 15 -8.66 19.09 -2.37
CA ALA A 15 -8.37 20.34 -1.65
C ALA A 15 -7.85 20.24 -0.20
N LEU A 16 -6.55 20.56 0.03
CA LEU A 16 -6.03 21.45 1.09
C LEU A 16 -4.47 21.45 1.14
N PHE A 17 -3.89 22.65 0.99
CA PHE A 17 -2.56 23.19 1.40
C PHE A 17 -1.22 22.79 0.72
N ILE A 18 -0.72 23.72 -0.11
CA ILE A 18 0.53 24.55 -0.07
C ILE A 18 1.93 23.94 0.26
N ALA A 19 2.83 24.13 -0.73
CA ALA A 19 4.29 24.42 -0.75
C ALA A 19 5.36 23.44 -0.21
N ALA A 20 6.34 23.08 -1.07
CA ALA A 20 7.72 23.63 -1.07
C ALA A 20 8.69 22.97 -2.08
N VAL A 21 9.14 23.77 -3.07
CA VAL A 21 10.48 23.99 -3.67
C VAL A 21 11.56 22.87 -3.76
N ILE A 22 11.84 22.45 -5.01
CA ILE A 22 13.09 22.29 -5.80
C ILE A 22 14.48 22.28 -5.09
N THR A 23 15.36 21.31 -5.45
CA THR A 23 16.73 21.57 -5.98
C THR A 23 17.35 20.38 -6.72
N LEU A 24 18.00 20.69 -7.85
CA LEU A 24 18.77 19.85 -8.79
C LEU A 24 20.18 19.51 -8.25
N THR A 25 20.79 18.40 -8.70
CA THR A 25 22.03 18.42 -9.53
C THR A 25 22.26 17.08 -10.27
N LEU A 26 22.66 17.21 -11.54
CA LEU A 26 23.07 16.18 -12.50
C LEU A 26 24.53 15.76 -12.30
N THR A 27 24.86 14.48 -12.56
CA THR A 27 26.08 14.10 -13.31
C THR A 27 25.86 12.78 -14.05
N SER A 28 26.27 12.79 -15.32
CA SER A 28 26.04 11.79 -16.36
C SER A 28 27.17 10.76 -16.49
N ILE A 29 26.85 9.46 -16.65
CA ILE A 29 27.70 8.51 -17.39
C ILE A 29 26.80 7.46 -18.11
N ARG A 30 27.05 7.24 -19.40
CA ARG A 30 26.62 6.11 -20.27
C ARG A 30 27.86 5.68 -21.08
N PRO A 31 27.91 4.53 -21.82
CA PRO A 31 26.83 3.57 -22.15
C PRO A 31 27.25 2.07 -22.07
N ASN A 32 26.30 1.15 -22.35
CA ASN A 32 26.51 0.12 -23.38
C ASN A 32 25.18 -0.46 -23.90
N THR A 33 25.19 -0.84 -25.16
CA THR A 33 24.07 -0.93 -26.11
C THR A 33 23.54 -2.36 -26.26
N VAL A 34 22.20 -2.52 -26.29
CA VAL A 34 21.50 -3.68 -26.90
C VAL A 34 20.27 -3.16 -27.67
N ALA A 35 19.92 -3.87 -28.74
CA ALA A 35 19.10 -3.47 -29.90
C ALA A 35 17.70 -2.88 -29.60
N GLN A 36 17.30 -1.95 -30.48
CA GLN A 36 16.13 -1.07 -30.38
C GLN A 36 14.83 -1.70 -30.90
N GLU A 37 13.84 -1.80 -30.02
CA GLU A 37 12.46 -1.40 -30.35
C GLU A 37 12.25 0.04 -29.82
N LYS A 38 11.46 0.85 -30.55
CA LYS A 38 11.33 2.30 -30.35
C LYS A 38 11.01 2.65 -28.89
N THR A 39 12.00 3.17 -28.19
CA THR A 39 11.88 3.77 -26.86
C THR A 39 11.07 5.07 -26.95
N PRO A 40 10.21 5.39 -25.96
CA PRO A 40 9.54 6.69 -25.92
C PRO A 40 10.59 7.81 -25.90
N ARG A 41 10.45 8.78 -26.81
CA ARG A 41 11.35 9.92 -26.93
C ARG A 41 11.38 10.70 -25.62
N SER A 42 12.55 10.78 -24.98
CA SER A 42 12.93 11.77 -23.95
C SER A 42 13.02 13.21 -24.51
N GLY A 43 12.21 13.55 -25.52
CA GLY A 43 12.49 14.64 -26.46
C GLY A 43 11.77 15.97 -26.23
N SER A 44 10.88 16.08 -25.25
CA SER A 44 10.13 17.32 -24.99
C SER A 44 10.05 17.59 -23.49
N ASP A 45 10.56 18.75 -23.09
CA ASP A 45 10.44 19.22 -21.71
C ASP A 45 9.03 19.75 -21.48
N TYR A 46 8.21 18.98 -20.74
CA TYR A 46 6.86 19.39 -20.32
C TYR A 46 6.89 20.28 -19.08
N ARG A 47 8.05 20.57 -18.48
CA ARG A 47 8.16 21.33 -17.23
C ARG A 47 7.46 22.69 -17.33
N LYS A 48 7.75 23.46 -18.38
CA LYS A 48 7.11 24.77 -18.60
C LYS A 48 5.59 24.66 -18.77
N ASP A 49 5.12 23.60 -19.42
CA ASP A 49 3.69 23.38 -19.62
C ASP A 49 3.01 23.10 -18.26
N TRP A 50 3.62 22.26 -17.42
CA TRP A 50 3.12 21.95 -16.08
C TRP A 50 3.27 23.11 -15.08
N GLU A 51 4.34 23.89 -15.13
CA GLU A 51 4.49 25.12 -14.32
C GLU A 51 3.35 26.11 -14.61
N ALA A 52 2.90 26.22 -15.87
CA ALA A 52 1.75 27.03 -16.23
C ALA A 52 0.44 26.49 -15.65
N VAL A 53 0.28 25.16 -15.60
CA VAL A 53 -0.86 24.50 -14.96
C VAL A 53 -0.86 24.75 -13.45
N GLU A 54 0.27 24.51 -12.78
CA GLU A 54 0.45 24.72 -11.34
C GLU A 54 0.18 26.17 -10.94
N LYS A 55 0.61 27.13 -11.76
CA LYS A 55 0.27 28.55 -11.58
C LYS A 55 -1.24 28.75 -11.58
N LYS A 56 -1.98 28.16 -12.52
CA LYS A 56 -3.44 28.27 -12.56
C LYS A 56 -4.14 27.54 -11.42
N GLU A 57 -3.58 26.44 -10.92
CA GLU A 57 -4.06 25.80 -9.71
C GLU A 57 -3.86 26.71 -8.48
N SER A 58 -2.70 27.36 -8.35
CA SER A 58 -2.43 28.29 -7.23
C SER A 58 -3.28 29.56 -7.26
N GLU A 59 -3.83 29.92 -8.42
CA GLU A 59 -4.75 31.04 -8.62
C GLU A 59 -6.23 30.63 -8.45
N ASP A 60 -6.52 29.37 -8.06
CA ASP A 60 -7.87 28.80 -7.99
C ASP A 60 -8.67 28.90 -9.32
N LEU A 61 -7.98 28.73 -10.45
CA LEU A 61 -8.55 28.80 -11.81
C LEU A 61 -8.61 27.42 -12.50
N PRO A 62 -9.46 26.48 -12.02
CA PRO A 62 -9.47 25.11 -12.52
C PRO A 62 -9.93 25.00 -13.99
N LYS A 63 -10.77 25.91 -14.48
CA LYS A 63 -11.17 25.96 -15.90
C LYS A 63 -9.98 26.27 -16.80
N SER A 64 -9.16 27.27 -16.43
CA SER A 64 -7.96 27.63 -17.17
C SER A 64 -6.90 26.53 -17.08
N ALA A 65 -6.73 25.91 -15.90
CA ALA A 65 -5.85 24.77 -15.74
C ALA A 65 -6.27 23.58 -16.62
N LYS A 66 -7.57 23.27 -16.69
CA LYS A 66 -8.13 22.22 -17.58
C LYS A 66 -7.78 22.48 -19.05
N SER A 67 -7.94 23.71 -19.54
CA SER A 67 -7.59 24.07 -20.92
C SER A 67 -6.10 23.89 -21.22
N LEU A 68 -5.20 24.22 -20.29
CA LEU A 68 -3.77 23.98 -20.45
C LEU A 68 -3.44 22.50 -20.48
N VAL A 69 -4.05 21.70 -19.60
CA VAL A 69 -3.84 20.24 -19.58
C VAL A 69 -4.38 19.58 -20.85
N GLU A 70 -5.48 20.06 -21.44
CA GLU A 70 -5.95 19.56 -22.73
C GLU A 70 -4.89 19.75 -23.83
N ALA A 71 -4.24 20.93 -23.87
CA ALA A 71 -3.15 21.17 -24.80
C ALA A 71 -1.95 20.24 -24.57
N ILE A 72 -1.59 20.00 -23.30
CA ILE A 72 -0.55 19.02 -22.90
C ILE A 72 -0.94 17.62 -23.38
N TYR A 73 -2.19 17.21 -23.18
CA TYR A 73 -2.67 15.89 -23.57
C TYR A 73 -2.56 15.67 -25.08
N GLN A 74 -3.02 16.64 -25.88
CA GLN A 74 -2.91 16.57 -27.34
C GLN A 74 -1.46 16.56 -27.82
N LYS A 75 -0.57 17.32 -27.16
CA LYS A 75 0.87 17.27 -27.42
C LYS A 75 1.46 15.89 -27.10
N ALA A 76 1.10 15.32 -25.95
CA ALA A 76 1.57 14.00 -25.52
C ALA A 76 1.08 12.87 -26.43
N LYS A 77 -0.12 12.96 -27.01
CA LYS A 77 -0.60 12.03 -28.04
C LYS A 77 0.24 12.14 -29.33
N ARG A 78 0.49 13.36 -29.83
CA ARG A 78 1.30 13.57 -31.04
C ARG A 78 2.75 13.12 -30.90
N GLU A 79 3.31 13.28 -29.70
CA GLU A 79 4.69 12.90 -29.40
C GLU A 79 4.83 11.45 -28.91
N GLU A 80 3.72 10.71 -28.79
CA GLU A 80 3.67 9.34 -28.26
C GLU A 80 4.29 9.24 -26.84
N ASN A 81 4.18 10.31 -26.05
CA ASN A 81 4.72 10.36 -24.69
C ASN A 81 3.72 9.71 -23.70
N ALA A 82 3.93 8.43 -23.41
CA ALA A 82 3.01 7.65 -22.58
C ALA A 82 2.79 8.23 -21.18
N ALA A 83 3.86 8.70 -20.53
CA ALA A 83 3.77 9.25 -19.18
C ALA A 83 2.91 10.51 -19.13
N GLN A 84 3.14 11.41 -20.08
CA GLN A 84 2.41 12.67 -20.14
C GLN A 84 0.96 12.46 -20.62
N GLN A 85 0.70 11.46 -21.47
CA GLN A 85 -0.68 11.09 -21.81
C GLN A 85 -1.46 10.65 -20.57
N VAL A 86 -0.89 9.76 -19.75
CA VAL A 86 -1.54 9.29 -18.53
C VAL A 86 -1.72 10.43 -17.53
N LYS A 87 -0.66 11.19 -17.24
CA LYS A 87 -0.71 12.31 -16.30
C LYS A 87 -1.74 13.36 -16.72
N ALA A 88 -1.73 13.78 -17.99
CA ALA A 88 -2.66 14.79 -18.47
C ALA A 88 -4.11 14.30 -18.39
N LEU A 89 -4.38 13.04 -18.79
CA LEU A 89 -5.74 12.50 -18.70
C LEU A 89 -6.24 12.44 -17.24
N MET A 90 -5.38 12.05 -16.29
CA MET A 90 -5.73 12.12 -14.86
C MET A 90 -6.07 13.54 -14.41
N HIS A 91 -5.24 14.54 -14.75
CA HIS A 91 -5.53 15.94 -14.41
C HIS A 91 -6.82 16.46 -15.07
N LEU A 92 -7.13 16.05 -16.31
CA LEU A 92 -8.39 16.40 -16.96
C LEU A 92 -9.59 15.89 -16.16
N THR A 93 -9.57 14.64 -15.71
CA THR A 93 -10.62 14.08 -14.84
C THR A 93 -10.70 14.78 -13.49
N LYS A 94 -9.56 15.15 -12.89
CA LYS A 94 -9.51 15.95 -11.66
C LYS A 94 -10.28 17.26 -11.82
N TYR A 95 -9.95 18.05 -12.84
CA TYR A 95 -10.60 19.33 -13.04
C TYR A 95 -12.06 19.18 -13.45
N GLN A 96 -12.40 18.18 -14.25
CA GLN A 96 -13.79 17.88 -14.61
C GLN A 96 -14.62 17.58 -13.36
N ALA A 97 -14.10 16.76 -12.44
CA ALA A 97 -14.74 16.48 -11.16
C ALA A 97 -14.91 17.72 -10.25
N GLN A 98 -14.02 18.72 -10.36
CA GLN A 98 -14.10 19.96 -9.59
C GLN A 98 -15.07 21.00 -10.17
N ILE A 99 -15.18 21.06 -11.50
CA ILE A 99 -15.88 22.15 -12.21
C ILE A 99 -17.33 21.78 -12.53
N GLU A 100 -17.61 20.49 -12.77
CA GLU A 100 -18.88 20.05 -13.33
C GLU A 100 -19.69 19.22 -12.33
N GLU A 101 -21.01 19.39 -12.36
CA GLU A 101 -21.92 18.46 -11.71
C GLU A 101 -21.73 17.06 -12.29
N GLU A 102 -21.64 16.07 -11.40
CA GLU A 102 -21.32 14.68 -11.74
C GLU A 102 -20.01 14.52 -12.54
N GLY A 103 -19.07 15.45 -12.40
CA GLY A 103 -17.84 15.48 -13.19
C GLY A 103 -16.99 14.21 -13.09
N LEU A 104 -17.03 13.49 -11.96
CA LEU A 104 -16.37 12.18 -11.83
C LEU A 104 -17.03 11.10 -12.70
N VAL A 105 -18.37 11.10 -12.83
CA VAL A 105 -19.09 10.13 -13.67
C VAL A 105 -18.74 10.37 -15.14
N LYS A 106 -18.73 11.63 -15.58
CA LYS A 106 -18.32 11.99 -16.94
C LYS A 106 -16.84 11.67 -17.18
N GLY A 107 -15.97 11.99 -16.21
CA GLY A 107 -14.55 11.67 -16.29
C GLY A 107 -14.27 10.17 -16.40
N ILE A 108 -15.05 9.33 -15.69
CA ILE A 108 -15.02 7.86 -15.85
C ILE A 108 -15.37 7.47 -17.29
N GLN A 109 -16.46 8.01 -17.84
CA GLN A 109 -16.89 7.72 -19.22
C GLN A 109 -15.86 8.18 -20.26
N ASP A 110 -15.20 9.31 -20.02
CA ASP A 110 -14.15 9.82 -20.91
C ASP A 110 -12.87 8.96 -20.81
N PHE A 111 -12.50 8.48 -19.61
CA PHE A 111 -11.43 7.49 -19.44
C PHE A 111 -11.72 6.18 -20.18
N GLU A 112 -12.96 5.68 -20.13
CA GLU A 112 -13.36 4.46 -20.86
C GLU A 112 -13.17 4.61 -22.37
N LYS A 113 -13.54 5.77 -22.93
CA LYS A 113 -13.33 6.08 -24.35
C LYS A 113 -11.83 6.11 -24.69
N GLU A 114 -11.02 6.77 -23.87
CA GLU A 114 -9.58 6.84 -24.11
C GLU A 114 -8.90 5.46 -23.98
N ILE A 115 -9.31 4.61 -23.04
CA ILE A 115 -8.82 3.23 -22.91
C ILE A 115 -9.15 2.39 -24.15
N ALA A 116 -10.31 2.61 -24.77
CA ALA A 116 -10.69 1.90 -25.99
C ALA A 116 -9.76 2.24 -27.17
N ALA A 117 -9.30 3.49 -27.25
CA ALA A 117 -8.36 3.96 -28.28
C ALA A 117 -6.87 3.77 -27.91
N ALA A 118 -6.55 3.61 -26.63
CA ALA A 118 -5.18 3.50 -26.15
C ALA A 118 -4.51 2.18 -26.55
N SER A 119 -3.19 2.23 -26.72
CA SER A 119 -2.32 1.09 -26.94
C SER A 119 -1.26 1.00 -25.83
N PHE A 120 -0.45 -0.06 -25.86
CA PHE A 120 0.68 -0.21 -24.96
C PHE A 120 1.75 0.88 -25.23
N PRO A 121 2.42 1.45 -24.20
CA PRO A 121 2.34 1.11 -22.77
C PRO A 121 1.28 1.88 -21.97
N VAL A 122 0.48 2.74 -22.61
CA VAL A 122 -0.50 3.63 -21.96
C VAL A 122 -1.70 2.84 -21.40
N LYS A 123 -2.29 1.96 -22.22
CA LYS A 123 -3.53 1.24 -21.91
C LYS A 123 -3.50 0.46 -20.57
N PRO A 124 -2.45 -0.32 -20.24
CA PRO A 124 -2.37 -1.01 -18.95
C PRO A 124 -2.49 -0.07 -17.75
N LEU A 125 -1.78 1.07 -17.79
CA LEU A 125 -1.80 2.02 -16.69
C LEU A 125 -3.14 2.75 -16.61
N LEU A 126 -3.75 3.11 -17.75
CA LEU A 126 -5.10 3.70 -17.76
C LEU A 126 -6.15 2.75 -17.17
N ASN A 127 -6.11 1.44 -17.47
CA ASN A 127 -6.99 0.46 -16.82
C ASN A 127 -6.80 0.45 -15.29
N SER A 128 -5.53 0.46 -14.83
CA SER A 128 -5.20 0.51 -13.41
C SER A 128 -5.69 1.80 -12.72
N VAL A 129 -5.69 2.93 -13.43
CA VAL A 129 -6.17 4.22 -12.92
C VAL A 129 -7.70 4.31 -12.94
N LEU A 130 -8.36 3.81 -13.99
CA LEU A 130 -9.82 3.79 -14.06
C LEU A 130 -10.42 2.92 -12.94
N ALA A 131 -9.75 1.83 -12.56
CA ALA A 131 -10.12 1.03 -11.39
C ALA A 131 -10.18 1.89 -10.11
N ASP A 132 -9.21 2.79 -9.91
CA ASP A 132 -9.20 3.72 -8.77
C ASP A 132 -10.36 4.73 -8.84
N PHE A 133 -10.72 5.24 -10.02
CA PHE A 133 -11.85 6.18 -10.15
C PHE A 133 -13.19 5.55 -9.84
N TYR A 134 -13.44 4.32 -10.29
CA TYR A 134 -14.63 3.58 -9.88
C TYR A 134 -14.67 3.37 -8.37
N TRP A 135 -13.52 3.02 -7.76
CA TRP A 135 -13.45 2.86 -6.31
C TRP A 135 -13.62 4.18 -5.55
N GLN A 136 -13.09 5.29 -6.07
CA GLN A 136 -13.29 6.62 -5.53
C GLN A 136 -14.76 7.03 -5.62
N TYR A 137 -15.43 6.74 -6.74
CA TYR A 137 -16.85 6.99 -6.89
C TYR A 137 -17.67 6.23 -5.84
N TYR A 138 -17.38 4.93 -5.64
CA TYR A 138 -17.99 4.15 -4.56
C TYR A 138 -17.74 4.78 -3.19
N SER A 139 -16.47 5.10 -2.89
CA SER A 139 -16.07 5.65 -1.59
C SER A 139 -16.81 6.95 -1.27
N ASN A 140 -16.93 7.85 -2.26
CA ASN A 140 -17.64 9.13 -2.13
C ASN A 140 -19.17 8.96 -2.01
N ASN A 141 -19.73 7.85 -2.51
CA ASN A 141 -21.16 7.60 -2.55
C ASN A 141 -21.57 6.40 -1.67
N ARG A 142 -20.75 5.99 -0.71
CA ARG A 142 -20.93 4.75 0.08
C ARG A 142 -22.33 4.64 0.69
N TYR A 143 -22.86 5.74 1.23
CA TYR A 143 -24.21 5.79 1.80
C TYR A 143 -25.31 5.46 0.78
N LYS A 144 -25.15 5.84 -0.50
CA LYS A 144 -26.10 5.50 -1.57
C LYS A 144 -26.06 4.01 -1.86
N PHE A 145 -24.87 3.42 -1.92
CA PHE A 145 -24.71 1.98 -2.19
C PHE A 145 -25.31 1.11 -1.09
N LEU A 146 -25.24 1.53 0.18
CA LEU A 146 -25.86 0.81 1.30
C LEU A 146 -27.39 0.78 1.22
N ASN A 147 -28.01 1.74 0.52
CA ASN A 147 -29.46 1.87 0.39
C ASN A 147 -30.01 1.33 -0.95
N ARG A 148 -29.16 0.76 -1.81
CA ARG A 148 -29.59 0.20 -3.11
C ARG A 148 -30.11 -1.23 -2.94
N THR A 149 -31.23 -1.52 -3.59
CA THR A 149 -31.71 -2.91 -3.73
C THR A 149 -30.80 -3.67 -4.69
N PRO A 150 -30.21 -4.82 -4.29
CA PRO A 150 -29.43 -5.67 -5.19
C PRO A 150 -30.26 -6.13 -6.40
N GLY A 151 -29.62 -6.21 -7.58
CA GLY A 151 -30.27 -6.76 -8.79
C GLY A 151 -31.32 -5.87 -9.45
N GLY A 152 -31.34 -4.56 -9.17
CA GLY A 152 -32.16 -3.59 -9.89
C GLY A 152 -31.76 -3.42 -11.37
N VAL A 153 -32.54 -2.65 -12.14
CA VAL A 153 -32.17 -2.30 -13.53
C VAL A 153 -30.91 -1.45 -13.52
N MET A 154 -29.88 -1.87 -14.27
CA MET A 154 -28.60 -1.16 -14.34
C MET A 154 -28.23 -0.85 -15.80
N ASP A 155 -27.80 0.37 -16.06
CA ASP A 155 -27.19 0.77 -17.33
C ASP A 155 -25.67 0.54 -17.27
N ASP A 156 -25.12 -0.20 -18.22
CA ASP A 156 -23.68 -0.50 -18.34
C ASP A 156 -22.80 0.75 -18.51
N LYS A 157 -23.37 1.90 -18.87
CA LYS A 157 -22.62 3.16 -19.07
C LYS A 157 -22.80 4.15 -17.92
N ASP A 158 -23.63 3.83 -16.93
CA ASP A 158 -23.93 4.72 -15.82
C ASP A 158 -23.68 4.05 -14.46
N VAL A 159 -22.53 4.36 -13.86
CA VAL A 159 -22.15 3.90 -12.52
C VAL A 159 -23.15 4.31 -11.43
N ARG A 160 -24.00 5.32 -11.68
CA ARG A 160 -25.04 5.74 -10.74
C ARG A 160 -26.14 4.69 -10.60
N THR A 161 -26.32 3.78 -11.54
CA THR A 161 -27.34 2.72 -11.43
C THR A 161 -26.79 1.42 -10.87
N TRP A 162 -25.47 1.29 -10.70
CA TRP A 162 -24.83 0.01 -10.35
C TRP A 162 -24.99 -0.35 -8.88
N ASP A 163 -25.19 -1.62 -8.56
CA ASP A 163 -24.96 -2.10 -7.21
C ASP A 163 -23.47 -2.31 -6.92
N LEU A 164 -23.16 -2.70 -5.68
CA LEU A 164 -21.77 -2.92 -5.27
C LEU A 164 -21.16 -4.13 -5.98
N GLU A 165 -21.93 -5.17 -6.27
CA GLU A 165 -21.43 -6.37 -6.94
C GLU A 165 -20.96 -6.05 -8.36
N LYS A 166 -21.78 -5.31 -9.14
CA LYS A 166 -21.39 -4.87 -10.48
C LYS A 166 -20.16 -3.96 -10.45
N LEU A 167 -20.09 -3.04 -9.49
CA LEU A 167 -18.93 -2.15 -9.33
C LEU A 167 -17.65 -2.94 -9.02
N LEU A 168 -17.70 -3.89 -8.07
CA LEU A 168 -16.55 -4.74 -7.74
C LEU A 168 -16.12 -5.62 -8.91
N ALA A 169 -17.08 -6.17 -9.66
CA ALA A 169 -16.79 -6.94 -10.88
C ALA A 169 -16.08 -6.08 -11.93
N ARG A 170 -16.55 -4.84 -12.15
CA ARG A 170 -15.91 -3.90 -13.08
C ARG A 170 -14.48 -3.55 -12.66
N VAL A 171 -14.27 -3.19 -11.39
CA VAL A 171 -12.95 -2.83 -10.86
C VAL A 171 -11.98 -4.02 -10.95
N THR A 172 -12.46 -5.22 -10.64
CA THR A 172 -11.67 -6.46 -10.77
C THR A 172 -11.27 -6.72 -12.22
N ALA A 173 -12.21 -6.60 -13.16
CA ALA A 173 -11.93 -6.77 -14.59
C ALA A 173 -10.92 -5.74 -15.11
N LEU A 174 -10.97 -4.49 -14.64
CA LEU A 174 -9.99 -3.45 -14.99
C LEU A 174 -8.59 -3.79 -14.47
N HIS A 175 -8.47 -4.26 -13.21
CA HIS A 175 -7.19 -4.71 -12.68
C HIS A 175 -6.63 -5.92 -13.44
N GLN A 176 -7.48 -6.87 -13.84
CA GLN A 176 -7.07 -8.02 -14.67
C GLN A 176 -6.63 -7.58 -16.07
N ALA A 177 -7.38 -6.68 -16.72
CA ALA A 177 -7.03 -6.10 -18.02
C ALA A 177 -5.71 -5.32 -17.96
N ALA A 178 -5.42 -4.65 -16.84
CA ALA A 178 -4.19 -3.92 -16.62
C ALA A 178 -2.94 -4.82 -16.60
N VAL A 179 -3.08 -6.11 -16.23
CA VAL A 179 -1.95 -7.06 -16.16
C VAL A 179 -1.97 -8.13 -17.26
N GLN A 180 -2.90 -8.04 -18.20
CA GLN A 180 -3.16 -9.09 -19.20
C GLN A 180 -1.94 -9.38 -20.09
N ASP A 181 -1.23 -8.34 -20.53
CA ASP A 181 -0.02 -8.46 -21.38
C ASP A 181 1.24 -8.59 -20.50
N ALA A 182 1.25 -9.59 -19.62
CA ALA A 182 2.29 -9.77 -18.61
C ALA A 182 3.70 -9.81 -19.22
N ALA A 183 3.87 -10.48 -20.36
CA ALA A 183 5.18 -10.61 -21.02
C ALA A 183 5.78 -9.25 -21.42
N ARG A 184 4.98 -8.35 -22.02
CA ARG A 184 5.47 -7.01 -22.39
C ARG A 184 5.60 -6.09 -21.19
N LEU A 185 4.71 -6.21 -20.22
CA LEU A 185 4.77 -5.44 -18.97
C LEU A 185 6.05 -5.75 -18.18
N GLN A 186 6.44 -7.03 -18.10
CA GLN A 186 7.65 -7.51 -17.42
C GLN A 186 8.94 -7.05 -18.12
N GLN A 187 8.87 -6.75 -19.42
CA GLN A 187 10.01 -6.22 -20.19
C GLN A 187 10.04 -4.69 -20.22
N THR A 188 9.02 -4.02 -19.67
CA THR A 188 8.90 -2.56 -19.72
C THR A 188 9.40 -1.96 -18.40
N PRO A 189 10.54 -1.26 -18.41
CA PRO A 189 11.07 -0.61 -17.23
C PRO A 189 10.10 0.49 -16.74
N LEU A 190 9.94 0.62 -15.42
CA LEU A 190 9.01 1.59 -14.83
C LEU A 190 9.45 3.05 -15.11
N GLU A 191 10.72 3.25 -15.46
CA GLU A 191 11.36 4.53 -15.78
C GLU A 191 10.65 5.29 -16.89
N ILE A 192 9.91 4.61 -17.78
CA ILE A 192 9.11 5.30 -18.80
C ILE A 192 8.04 6.23 -18.19
N TYR A 193 7.70 6.02 -16.91
CA TYR A 193 6.75 6.82 -16.13
C TYR A 193 7.41 7.63 -15.00
N GLU A 194 8.74 7.68 -14.90
CA GLU A 194 9.45 8.32 -13.77
C GLU A 194 9.02 9.77 -13.52
N GLN A 195 8.79 10.55 -14.58
CA GLN A 195 8.39 11.97 -14.47
C GLN A 195 6.98 12.19 -13.92
N VAL A 196 6.19 11.13 -13.78
CA VAL A 196 4.79 11.20 -13.36
C VAL A 196 4.48 10.31 -12.15
N LEU A 197 5.49 9.61 -11.63
CA LEU A 197 5.39 8.79 -10.43
C LEU A 197 6.02 9.53 -9.25
N GLU A 198 5.42 9.37 -8.08
CA GLU A 198 6.05 9.75 -6.82
C GLU A 198 6.98 8.63 -6.37
N GLU A 199 8.28 8.88 -6.38
CA GLU A 199 9.28 7.89 -6.01
C GLU A 199 9.44 7.82 -4.49
N ALA A 200 9.06 6.68 -3.90
CA ALA A 200 9.49 6.34 -2.54
C ALA A 200 10.93 5.81 -2.55
N THR A 201 11.69 6.09 -1.48
CA THR A 201 13.07 5.64 -1.32
C THR A 201 13.20 4.13 -1.53
N ASN A 202 14.13 3.73 -2.41
CA ASN A 202 14.39 2.34 -2.81
C ASN A 202 13.21 1.61 -3.49
N SER A 203 12.14 2.30 -3.88
CA SER A 203 10.96 1.64 -4.49
C SER A 203 11.30 0.89 -5.78
N LYS A 204 12.20 1.45 -6.61
CA LYS A 204 12.71 0.85 -7.85
C LYS A 204 13.43 -0.48 -7.65
N LEU A 205 14.04 -0.70 -6.48
CA LEU A 205 14.69 -1.97 -6.13
C LEU A 205 13.66 -3.11 -6.03
N TYR A 206 12.47 -2.80 -5.55
CA TYR A 206 11.43 -3.78 -5.26
C TYR A 206 10.39 -3.89 -6.38
N ARG A 207 10.23 -2.83 -7.19
CA ARG A 207 9.23 -2.73 -8.26
C ARG A 207 9.87 -2.19 -9.56
N PRO A 208 10.80 -2.94 -10.18
CA PRO A 208 11.58 -2.43 -11.31
C PRO A 208 10.77 -2.26 -12.61
N THR A 209 9.67 -2.99 -12.79
CA THR A 209 8.93 -3.01 -14.05
C THR A 209 7.53 -2.42 -13.95
N LEU A 210 6.94 -2.11 -15.10
CA LEU A 210 5.54 -1.71 -15.19
C LEU A 210 4.61 -2.84 -14.70
N TYR A 211 5.00 -4.11 -14.88
CA TYR A 211 4.26 -5.24 -14.33
C TYR A 211 4.20 -5.17 -12.81
N ASP A 212 5.34 -4.95 -12.16
CA ASP A 212 5.42 -4.87 -10.70
C ASP A 212 4.54 -3.77 -10.15
N PHE A 213 4.62 -2.57 -10.75
CA PHE A 213 3.82 -1.43 -10.33
C PHE A 213 2.31 -1.70 -10.44
N ILE A 214 1.85 -2.17 -11.61
CA ILE A 214 0.42 -2.39 -11.85
C ILE A 214 -0.11 -3.58 -11.02
N ALA A 215 0.64 -4.67 -10.92
CA ALA A 215 0.22 -5.84 -10.17
C ALA A 215 0.13 -5.56 -8.67
N HIS A 216 1.05 -4.77 -8.10
CA HIS A 216 0.96 -4.38 -6.68
C HIS A 216 -0.17 -3.39 -6.40
N ARG A 217 -0.50 -2.51 -7.36
CA ARG A 217 -1.73 -1.70 -7.29
C ARG A 217 -2.98 -2.57 -7.27
N ALA A 218 -3.04 -3.62 -8.10
CA ALA A 218 -4.14 -4.58 -8.07
C ALA A 218 -4.20 -5.37 -6.75
N ILE A 219 -3.06 -5.85 -6.23
CA ILE A 219 -2.99 -6.52 -4.92
C ILE A 219 -3.53 -5.61 -3.82
N THR A 220 -3.11 -4.34 -3.79
CA THR A 220 -3.60 -3.33 -2.84
C THR A 220 -5.12 -3.21 -2.89
N PHE A 221 -5.69 -3.31 -4.10
CA PHE A 221 -7.13 -3.34 -4.25
C PHE A 221 -7.75 -4.59 -3.60
N PHE A 222 -7.25 -5.76 -3.98
CA PHE A 222 -7.79 -7.07 -3.65
C PHE A 222 -7.66 -7.48 -2.17
N ILE A 223 -6.62 -7.03 -1.47
CA ILE A 223 -6.37 -7.45 -0.06
C ILE A 223 -7.13 -6.63 0.99
N ASN A 224 -7.94 -5.64 0.59
CA ASN A 224 -8.63 -4.76 1.53
C ASN A 224 -9.99 -5.32 1.96
N GLU A 225 -10.09 -5.71 3.23
CA GLU A 225 -11.25 -6.40 3.83
C GLU A 225 -12.50 -5.52 3.96
N GLU A 226 -12.35 -4.18 4.06
CA GLU A 226 -13.51 -3.27 4.05
C GLU A 226 -14.29 -3.33 2.73
N ARG A 227 -13.67 -3.86 1.68
CA ARG A 227 -14.29 -4.02 0.35
C ARG A 227 -15.10 -5.31 0.23
N ALA A 228 -14.98 -6.23 1.19
CA ALA A 228 -15.70 -7.51 1.24
C ALA A 228 -17.03 -7.47 2.02
N LEU A 229 -17.38 -6.31 2.60
CA LEU A 229 -18.46 -6.12 3.57
C LEU A 229 -19.89 -6.50 3.09
N SER A 230 -20.11 -6.80 1.81
CA SER A 230 -21.44 -7.12 1.27
C SER A 230 -21.71 -8.61 0.99
N LYS A 231 -20.81 -9.55 1.34
CA LYS A 231 -21.05 -10.99 1.12
C LYS A 231 -20.94 -11.78 2.44
N PRO A 232 -22.07 -12.13 3.08
CA PRO A 232 -22.07 -12.89 4.34
C PRO A 232 -21.91 -14.41 4.23
N THR A 233 -21.87 -15.04 3.04
CA THR A 233 -22.22 -16.48 2.98
C THR A 233 -21.23 -17.43 2.30
N ASN A 234 -20.12 -16.97 1.70
CA ASN A 234 -19.05 -17.83 1.16
C ASN A 234 -17.79 -17.00 0.89
N GLU A 235 -17.22 -16.39 1.94
CA GLU A 235 -15.92 -15.74 1.79
C GLU A 235 -14.87 -16.83 1.59
N PHE A 236 -14.09 -16.79 0.51
CA PHE A 236 -13.02 -17.76 0.28
C PHE A 236 -12.10 -17.87 1.51
N GLU A 237 -11.97 -19.08 2.05
CA GLU A 237 -11.00 -19.44 3.08
C GLU A 237 -10.00 -20.45 2.52
N LEU A 238 -8.72 -20.26 2.86
CA LEU A 238 -7.66 -21.17 2.44
C LEU A 238 -7.35 -22.14 3.59
N THR A 239 -7.80 -23.39 3.52
CA THR A 239 -7.53 -24.38 4.59
C THR A 239 -6.14 -25.02 4.48
N SER A 240 -5.59 -25.08 3.26
CA SER A 240 -4.24 -25.60 3.00
C SER A 240 -3.15 -24.62 3.45
N LEU A 241 -2.02 -25.18 3.91
CA LEU A 241 -0.79 -24.43 4.20
C LEU A 241 0.04 -24.13 2.94
N ASP A 242 -0.40 -24.53 1.75
CA ASP A 242 0.33 -24.31 0.49
C ASP A 242 0.60 -22.82 0.20
N GLY A 243 -0.27 -21.93 0.71
CA GLY A 243 -0.06 -20.49 0.65
C GLY A 243 1.16 -20.00 1.46
N LEU A 244 1.67 -20.82 2.38
CA LEU A 244 2.84 -20.58 3.23
C LEU A 244 4.06 -21.43 2.83
N ALA A 245 3.95 -22.25 1.78
CA ALA A 245 5.06 -23.03 1.27
C ALA A 245 6.20 -22.13 0.74
N PRO A 246 7.44 -22.67 0.59
CA PRO A 246 8.53 -21.97 -0.10
C PRO A 246 8.08 -21.46 -1.48
N VAL A 247 8.61 -20.31 -1.90
CA VAL A 247 8.14 -19.60 -3.10
C VAL A 247 8.19 -20.44 -4.39
N GLU A 248 9.17 -21.33 -4.52
CA GLU A 248 9.27 -22.30 -5.63
C GLU A 248 8.08 -23.25 -5.68
N THR A 249 7.59 -23.69 -4.52
CA THR A 249 6.43 -24.57 -4.41
C THR A 249 5.17 -23.75 -4.61
N PHE A 250 5.01 -22.66 -3.87
CA PHE A 250 3.86 -21.75 -3.93
C PHE A 250 3.54 -21.32 -5.37
N SER A 251 4.56 -20.94 -6.14
CA SER A 251 4.41 -20.48 -7.53
C SER A 251 3.75 -21.49 -8.49
N LYS A 252 3.75 -22.78 -8.11
CA LYS A 252 3.24 -23.91 -8.89
C LYS A 252 1.98 -24.55 -8.32
N VAL A 253 1.57 -24.18 -7.11
CA VAL A 253 0.38 -24.73 -6.44
C VAL A 253 -0.87 -24.46 -7.29
N LYS A 254 -1.69 -25.48 -7.47
CA LYS A 254 -3.04 -25.33 -8.02
C LYS A 254 -4.03 -25.29 -6.86
N PHE A 255 -4.35 -24.09 -6.39
CA PHE A 255 -5.31 -23.90 -5.32
C PHE A 255 -6.70 -24.36 -5.77
N LYS A 256 -7.45 -24.93 -4.83
CA LYS A 256 -8.84 -25.38 -5.00
C LYS A 256 -9.71 -24.72 -3.94
N SER A 257 -11.02 -24.62 -4.18
CA SER A 257 -11.99 -24.26 -3.14
C SER A 257 -12.11 -25.38 -2.10
N GLU A 258 -12.73 -25.10 -0.95
CA GLU A 258 -12.89 -26.06 0.15
C GLU A 258 -13.59 -27.36 -0.27
N ASN A 259 -14.57 -27.26 -1.18
CA ASN A 259 -15.27 -28.42 -1.74
C ASN A 259 -14.51 -29.13 -2.87
N GLY A 260 -13.23 -28.80 -3.09
CA GLY A 260 -12.38 -29.39 -4.13
C GLY A 260 -12.66 -28.89 -5.55
N GLY A 261 -13.54 -27.91 -5.70
CA GLY A 261 -13.91 -27.27 -6.98
C GLY A 261 -12.93 -26.19 -7.45
N ALA A 262 -13.31 -25.52 -8.53
CA ALA A 262 -12.58 -24.36 -9.06
C ALA A 262 -12.69 -23.18 -8.09
N LEU A 263 -11.62 -22.38 -8.01
CA LEU A 263 -11.64 -21.14 -7.24
C LEU A 263 -12.68 -20.18 -7.82
N ASP A 264 -13.39 -19.49 -6.94
CA ASP A 264 -14.26 -18.39 -7.33
C ASP A 264 -13.41 -17.24 -7.88
N SER A 265 -13.48 -17.02 -9.19
CA SER A 265 -12.76 -15.93 -9.85
C SER A 265 -13.31 -14.55 -9.47
N ALA A 266 -14.51 -14.45 -8.89
CA ALA A 266 -15.04 -13.21 -8.34
C ALA A 266 -14.48 -12.88 -6.94
N SER A 267 -13.83 -13.84 -6.27
CA SER A 267 -13.26 -13.62 -4.94
C SER A 267 -12.02 -12.73 -5.02
N LEU A 268 -12.09 -11.55 -4.39
CA LEU A 268 -10.94 -10.64 -4.27
C LEU A 268 -9.76 -11.34 -3.58
N LYS A 269 -10.03 -12.20 -2.59
CA LYS A 269 -8.97 -12.94 -1.90
C LYS A 269 -8.22 -13.87 -2.86
N VAL A 270 -8.95 -14.57 -3.74
CA VAL A 270 -8.38 -15.41 -4.79
C VAL A 270 -7.59 -14.58 -5.79
N GLN A 271 -8.12 -13.43 -6.22
CA GLN A 271 -7.43 -12.55 -7.17
C GLN A 271 -6.07 -12.08 -6.63
N ALA A 272 -6.00 -11.66 -5.36
CA ALA A 272 -4.72 -11.33 -4.71
C ALA A 272 -3.75 -12.53 -4.69
N LEU A 273 -4.23 -13.71 -4.28
CA LEU A 273 -3.42 -14.93 -4.19
C LEU A 273 -2.78 -15.29 -5.54
N LEU A 274 -3.57 -15.25 -6.62
CA LEU A 274 -3.10 -15.55 -7.97
C LEU A 274 -2.16 -14.46 -8.53
N MET A 275 -2.36 -13.20 -8.13
CA MET A 275 -1.46 -12.11 -8.49
C MET A 275 -0.09 -12.28 -7.82
N TYR A 276 -0.05 -12.60 -6.51
CA TYR A 276 1.20 -12.96 -5.82
C TYR A 276 1.89 -14.15 -6.49
N GLN A 277 1.12 -15.18 -6.91
CA GLN A 277 1.68 -16.34 -7.60
C GLN A 277 2.32 -15.95 -8.95
N SER A 278 1.72 -15.03 -9.68
CA SER A 278 2.22 -14.58 -10.98
C SER A 278 3.49 -13.73 -10.83
N LEU A 279 3.53 -12.81 -9.87
CA LEU A 279 4.74 -12.07 -9.52
C LEU A 279 5.86 -12.97 -8.99
N ALA A 280 5.52 -14.00 -8.22
CA ALA A 280 6.52 -14.96 -7.73
C ALA A 280 7.15 -15.73 -8.89
N ARG A 281 6.36 -16.17 -9.88
CA ARG A 281 6.88 -16.80 -11.11
C ARG A 281 7.81 -15.87 -11.89
N PHE A 282 7.48 -14.58 -11.94
CA PHE A 282 8.29 -13.57 -12.61
C PHE A 282 9.66 -13.40 -11.94
N HIS A 283 9.68 -13.11 -10.63
CA HIS A 283 10.92 -12.80 -9.91
C HIS A 283 11.77 -14.01 -9.51
N LEU A 284 11.27 -15.25 -9.66
CA LEU A 284 12.06 -16.47 -9.39
C LEU A 284 13.32 -16.58 -10.25
N ALA A 285 13.33 -15.93 -11.42
CA ALA A 285 14.47 -15.91 -12.34
C ALA A 285 15.45 -14.74 -12.09
N ASP A 286 15.15 -13.85 -11.14
CA ASP A 286 15.95 -12.64 -10.93
C ASP A 286 17.33 -12.96 -10.36
N LYS A 287 18.34 -12.29 -10.91
CA LYS A 287 19.71 -12.36 -10.37
C LYS A 287 19.83 -11.69 -9.00
N ASN A 288 19.12 -10.57 -8.81
CA ASN A 288 18.99 -9.91 -7.52
C ASN A 288 17.68 -10.37 -6.87
N PRO A 289 17.71 -11.06 -5.72
CA PRO A 289 16.50 -11.59 -5.10
C PRO A 289 15.69 -10.55 -4.33
N ASP A 290 16.10 -9.28 -4.26
CA ASP A 290 15.48 -8.29 -3.36
C ASP A 290 13.98 -8.06 -3.65
N ALA A 291 13.59 -7.98 -4.92
CA ALA A 291 12.18 -7.88 -5.32
C ALA A 291 11.39 -9.15 -4.95
N LEU A 292 11.98 -10.33 -5.16
CA LEU A 292 11.39 -11.61 -4.77
C LEU A 292 11.19 -11.71 -3.26
N ILE A 293 12.18 -11.33 -2.46
CA ILE A 293 12.12 -11.41 -0.99
C ILE A 293 11.05 -10.44 -0.45
N ASP A 294 10.99 -9.23 -0.99
CA ASP A 294 9.98 -8.24 -0.62
C ASP A 294 8.55 -8.75 -0.93
N LEU A 295 8.34 -9.26 -2.15
CA LEU A 295 7.10 -9.91 -2.55
C LEU A 295 6.75 -11.10 -1.65
N ASP A 296 7.74 -11.93 -1.31
CA ASP A 296 7.49 -13.15 -0.53
C ASP A 296 7.07 -12.84 0.91
N LEU A 297 7.61 -11.76 1.50
CA LEU A 297 7.16 -11.25 2.80
C LEU A 297 5.72 -10.75 2.75
N GLU A 298 5.34 -10.01 1.71
CA GLU A 298 3.96 -9.56 1.50
C GLU A 298 3.01 -10.75 1.31
N ARG A 299 3.38 -11.71 0.44
CA ARG A 299 2.64 -12.95 0.21
C ARG A 299 2.44 -13.72 1.51
N LEU A 300 3.50 -14.06 2.24
CA LEU A 300 3.43 -14.86 3.46
C LEU A 300 2.52 -14.20 4.51
N THR A 301 2.61 -12.87 4.64
CA THR A 301 1.76 -12.11 5.55
C THR A 301 0.29 -12.18 5.14
N TYR A 302 0.03 -12.06 3.83
CA TYR A 302 -1.30 -12.15 3.26
C TYR A 302 -1.90 -13.56 3.38
N THR A 303 -1.14 -14.60 3.00
CA THR A 303 -1.62 -15.98 3.04
C THR A 303 -1.87 -16.46 4.46
N ARG A 304 -1.00 -16.12 5.43
CA ARG A 304 -1.27 -16.35 6.86
C ARG A 304 -2.63 -15.78 7.30
N ARG A 305 -2.97 -14.58 6.81
CA ARG A 305 -4.21 -13.90 7.19
C ARG A 305 -5.45 -14.62 6.67
N ILE A 306 -5.44 -15.06 5.42
CA ILE A 306 -6.58 -15.72 4.78
C ILE A 306 -6.63 -17.24 5.02
N THR A 307 -5.58 -17.82 5.61
CA THR A 307 -5.53 -19.25 5.91
C THR A 307 -6.32 -19.57 7.18
N PHE A 308 -7.24 -20.53 7.08
CA PHE A 308 -7.97 -21.12 8.20
C PHE A 308 -7.38 -22.49 8.55
N ASN A 309 -6.34 -22.48 9.39
CA ASN A 309 -5.63 -23.68 9.83
C ASN A 309 -4.97 -23.40 11.19
N GLU A 310 -5.16 -24.30 12.17
CA GLU A 310 -4.63 -24.15 13.54
C GLU A 310 -3.09 -24.03 13.59
N THR A 311 -2.40 -24.63 12.62
CA THR A 311 -0.93 -24.66 12.58
C THR A 311 -0.32 -23.58 11.67
N LYS A 312 -1.14 -22.68 11.11
CA LYS A 312 -0.69 -21.64 10.15
C LYS A 312 0.40 -20.73 10.71
N ASP A 313 0.35 -20.44 12.01
CA ASP A 313 1.32 -19.55 12.66
C ASP A 313 2.69 -20.22 12.78
N SER A 314 2.72 -21.51 13.15
CA SER A 314 3.94 -22.33 13.12
C SER A 314 4.49 -22.46 11.70
N ALA A 315 3.62 -22.68 10.70
CA ALA A 315 4.02 -22.76 9.29
C ALA A 315 4.58 -21.42 8.77
N TYR A 316 3.98 -20.30 9.17
CA TYR A 316 4.46 -18.95 8.82
C TYR A 316 5.84 -18.66 9.42
N VAL A 317 6.05 -18.97 10.70
CA VAL A 317 7.35 -18.85 11.37
C VAL A 317 8.40 -19.73 10.68
N ALA A 318 8.06 -20.98 10.34
CA ALA A 318 8.95 -21.87 9.62
C ALA A 318 9.31 -21.33 8.22
N ALA A 319 8.33 -20.77 7.50
CA ALA A 319 8.52 -20.17 6.19
C ALA A 319 9.44 -18.93 6.25
N LEU A 320 9.22 -18.01 7.20
CA LEU A 320 10.10 -16.87 7.42
C LEU A 320 11.52 -17.29 7.79
N THR A 321 11.66 -18.29 8.66
CA THR A 321 12.97 -18.83 9.05
C THR A 321 13.70 -19.46 7.87
N ALA A 322 12.99 -20.20 7.01
CA ALA A 322 13.57 -20.77 5.80
C ALA A 322 13.97 -19.68 4.79
N LEU A 323 13.13 -18.65 4.62
CA LEU A 323 13.39 -17.51 3.75
C LEU A 323 14.64 -16.73 4.19
N GLU A 324 14.75 -16.44 5.48
CA GLU A 324 15.92 -15.79 6.08
C GLU A 324 17.19 -16.59 5.82
N ARG A 325 17.18 -17.91 6.10
CA ARG A 325 18.36 -18.77 5.89
C ARG A 325 18.78 -18.84 4.43
N LYS A 326 17.81 -18.97 3.52
CA LYS A 326 18.07 -19.06 2.08
C LYS A 326 18.73 -17.80 1.53
N TYR A 327 18.35 -16.62 2.04
CA TYR A 327 18.84 -15.33 1.58
C TYR A 327 19.70 -14.61 2.62
N ALA A 328 20.39 -15.34 3.50
CA ALA A 328 21.16 -14.79 4.62
C ALA A 328 22.24 -13.78 4.18
N ALA A 329 22.76 -13.90 2.95
CA ALA A 329 23.73 -12.98 2.37
C ALA A 329 23.12 -11.68 1.80
N SER A 330 21.81 -11.63 1.53
CA SER A 330 21.15 -10.38 1.09
C SER A 330 20.90 -9.48 2.30
N SER A 331 21.03 -8.16 2.12
CA SER A 331 20.60 -7.17 3.12
C SER A 331 19.12 -7.30 3.47
N MET A 332 18.29 -7.86 2.57
CA MET A 332 16.87 -8.11 2.81
C MET A 332 16.61 -9.20 3.86
N SER A 333 17.58 -10.05 4.20
CA SER A 333 17.46 -10.99 5.32
C SER A 333 17.14 -10.28 6.64
N THR A 334 17.67 -9.07 6.84
CA THR A 334 17.34 -8.24 8.02
C THR A 334 15.87 -7.84 8.06
N GLN A 335 15.23 -7.65 6.91
CA GLN A 335 13.79 -7.36 6.86
C GLN A 335 12.97 -8.62 7.20
N VAL A 336 13.44 -9.80 6.78
CA VAL A 336 12.82 -11.08 7.18
C VAL A 336 12.92 -11.28 8.69
N LEU A 337 14.10 -11.02 9.29
CA LEU A 337 14.30 -11.06 10.74
C LEU A 337 13.40 -10.06 11.46
N TYR A 338 13.28 -8.83 10.97
CA TYR A 338 12.35 -7.85 11.54
C TYR A 338 10.89 -8.34 11.50
N THR A 339 10.43 -8.89 10.38
CA THR A 339 9.07 -9.46 10.26
C THR A 339 8.86 -10.60 11.26
N LEU A 340 9.85 -11.46 11.45
CA LEU A 340 9.81 -12.53 12.47
C LEU A 340 9.79 -11.95 13.90
N ALA A 341 10.56 -10.90 14.16
CA ALA A 341 10.58 -10.21 15.45
C ALA A 341 9.21 -9.55 15.76
N GLU A 342 8.55 -8.92 14.79
CA GLU A 342 7.19 -8.37 14.96
C GLU A 342 6.17 -9.47 15.28
N PHE A 343 6.27 -10.65 14.65
CA PHE A 343 5.43 -11.80 14.98
C PHE A 343 5.57 -12.18 16.46
N TYR A 344 6.79 -12.39 16.94
CA TYR A 344 7.02 -12.72 18.35
C TYR A 344 6.67 -11.59 19.31
N PHE A 345 6.85 -10.34 18.89
CA PHE A 345 6.45 -9.19 19.71
C PHE A 345 4.94 -9.19 19.97
N ALA A 346 4.14 -9.60 18.98
CA ALA A 346 2.69 -9.73 19.10
C ALA A 346 2.24 -10.86 20.05
N GLU A 347 3.04 -11.91 20.24
CA GLU A 347 2.76 -12.96 21.25
C GLU A 347 2.86 -12.44 22.70
N GLY A 348 3.51 -11.28 22.90
CA GLY A 348 3.55 -10.59 24.20
C GLY A 348 4.25 -11.39 25.29
N SER A 349 3.53 -11.70 26.37
CA SER A 349 4.08 -12.33 27.57
C SER A 349 4.02 -13.87 27.56
N ALA A 350 3.47 -14.48 26.50
CA ALA A 350 3.41 -15.94 26.38
C ALA A 350 4.83 -16.51 26.33
N LYS A 351 5.15 -17.41 27.27
CA LYS A 351 6.41 -18.16 27.26
C LYS A 351 6.26 -19.37 26.35
N GLY A 352 7.30 -19.65 25.57
CA GLY A 352 7.38 -20.92 24.84
C GLY A 352 8.39 -21.86 25.47
N SER A 353 8.72 -22.93 24.75
CA SER A 353 9.54 -24.03 25.24
C SER A 353 10.98 -23.64 25.61
N ASP A 354 11.49 -22.56 25.01
CA ASP A 354 12.80 -21.98 25.29
C ASP A 354 12.84 -21.11 26.57
N GLY A 355 11.70 -20.97 27.27
CA GLY A 355 11.58 -20.17 28.49
C GLY A 355 11.50 -18.66 28.26
N LEU A 356 11.72 -18.20 27.01
CA LEU A 356 11.59 -16.81 26.63
C LEU A 356 10.14 -16.46 26.35
N ASN A 357 9.73 -15.25 26.72
CA ASN A 357 8.47 -14.68 26.24
C ASN A 357 8.61 -14.05 24.84
N GLY A 358 7.49 -13.75 24.20
CA GLY A 358 7.44 -13.12 22.87
C GLY A 358 8.30 -11.85 22.75
N LYS A 359 8.23 -10.94 23.74
CA LYS A 359 9.06 -9.71 23.75
C LYS A 359 10.56 -10.00 23.84
N GLN A 360 10.98 -11.00 24.63
CA GLN A 360 12.38 -11.39 24.75
C GLN A 360 12.90 -12.03 23.45
N ARG A 361 12.10 -12.87 22.78
CA ARG A 361 12.46 -13.41 21.47
C ARG A 361 12.55 -12.31 20.42
N ALA A 362 11.55 -11.44 20.36
CA ALA A 362 11.53 -10.30 19.44
C ALA A 362 12.76 -9.42 19.61
N LEU A 363 13.16 -9.12 20.86
CA LEU A 363 14.36 -8.35 21.15
C LEU A 363 15.62 -9.04 20.62
N LYS A 364 15.79 -10.34 20.91
CA LYS A 364 16.95 -11.12 20.44
C LYS A 364 17.05 -11.13 18.91
N ILE A 365 15.93 -11.32 18.22
CA ILE A 365 15.88 -11.35 16.75
C ILE A 365 16.13 -9.95 16.16
N ALA A 366 15.57 -8.91 16.77
CA ALA A 366 15.82 -7.53 16.36
C ALA A 366 17.30 -7.16 16.52
N GLU A 367 17.95 -7.59 17.60
CA GLU A 367 19.38 -7.40 17.81
C GLU A 367 20.24 -8.11 16.77
N ASP A 368 19.87 -9.33 16.35
CA ASP A 368 20.53 -10.04 15.24
C ASP A 368 20.38 -9.25 13.92
N ALA A 369 19.19 -8.77 13.60
CA ALA A 369 18.96 -7.96 12.39
C ALA A 369 19.82 -6.68 12.36
N ILE A 370 19.93 -5.97 13.49
CA ILE A 370 20.75 -4.76 13.64
C ILE A 370 22.24 -5.11 13.50
N ALA A 371 22.69 -6.19 14.14
CA ALA A 371 24.09 -6.61 14.10
C ALA A 371 24.54 -6.99 12.68
N ARG A 372 23.65 -7.62 11.89
CA ARG A 372 23.94 -8.00 10.50
C ARG A 372 24.04 -6.79 9.57
N ASN A 373 23.10 -5.85 9.66
CA ASN A 373 23.16 -4.60 8.90
C ASN A 373 22.23 -3.54 9.48
N ALA A 374 22.76 -2.65 10.34
CA ALA A 374 21.97 -1.57 10.96
C ALA A 374 21.44 -0.53 9.96
N SER A 375 22.11 -0.36 8.81
CA SER A 375 21.77 0.65 7.80
C SER A 375 20.68 0.20 6.83
N SER A 376 20.42 -1.12 6.74
CA SER A 376 19.37 -1.66 5.88
C SER A 376 17.97 -1.26 6.38
N ARG A 377 16.97 -1.37 5.49
CA ARG A 377 15.55 -1.19 5.85
C ARG A 377 15.16 -2.05 7.06
N GLY A 378 15.58 -3.32 7.06
CA GLY A 378 15.30 -4.25 8.15
C GLY A 378 16.01 -3.91 9.45
N GLY A 379 17.27 -3.47 9.38
CA GLY A 379 18.04 -3.03 10.55
C GLY A 379 17.44 -1.78 11.21
N GLN A 380 17.03 -0.79 10.43
CA GLN A 380 16.37 0.41 10.92
C GLN A 380 15.01 0.08 11.58
N ASN A 381 14.21 -0.77 10.93
CA ASN A 381 12.94 -1.25 11.48
C ASN A 381 13.14 -2.03 12.79
N ALA A 382 14.16 -2.89 12.85
CA ALA A 382 14.52 -3.64 14.04
C ALA A 382 15.01 -2.73 15.17
N ALA A 383 15.75 -1.67 14.87
CA ALA A 383 16.15 -0.66 15.85
C ALA A 383 14.93 0.05 16.46
N ASN A 384 13.95 0.42 15.63
CA ASN A 384 12.69 1.00 16.10
C ASN A 384 11.90 0.03 16.99
N LEU A 385 11.81 -1.25 16.62
CA LEU A 385 11.18 -2.28 17.44
C LEU A 385 11.91 -2.49 18.78
N LYS A 386 13.24 -2.55 18.77
CA LYS A 386 14.06 -2.60 20.00
C LYS A 386 13.74 -1.42 20.91
N GLY A 387 13.67 -0.20 20.36
CA GLY A 387 13.26 0.99 21.09
C GLY A 387 11.86 0.86 21.73
N ARG A 388 10.88 0.31 21.00
CA ARG A 388 9.53 0.03 21.52
C ARG A 388 9.52 -1.00 22.65
N ILE A 389 10.31 -2.08 22.53
CA ILE A 389 10.39 -3.14 23.54
C ILE A 389 11.03 -2.63 24.84
N LEU A 390 12.10 -1.85 24.71
CA LEU A 390 12.88 -1.32 25.83
C LEU A 390 12.35 0.02 26.37
N GLY A 391 11.35 0.60 25.69
CA GLY A 391 10.71 1.84 26.08
C GLY A 391 10.25 1.79 27.53
N LYS A 392 10.54 2.87 28.26
CA LYS A 392 10.10 3.04 29.65
C LYS A 392 8.69 3.61 29.63
N ASN A 393 7.80 3.01 30.39
CA ASN A 393 6.45 3.52 30.57
C ASN A 393 6.07 3.45 32.04
N ILE A 394 5.33 4.46 32.49
CA ILE A 394 4.68 4.48 33.79
C ILE A 394 3.26 5.00 33.61
N THR A 395 2.29 4.29 34.18
CA THR A 395 0.92 4.75 34.30
C THR A 395 0.56 4.80 35.77
N LEU A 396 -0.11 5.88 36.17
CA LEU A 396 -0.59 6.07 37.52
C LEU A 396 -2.09 6.30 37.46
N GLN A 397 -2.85 5.46 38.15
CA GLN A 397 -4.30 5.61 38.29
C GLN A 397 -4.65 5.76 39.76
N THR A 398 -5.37 6.82 40.08
CA THR A 398 -5.85 7.15 41.42
C THR A 398 -7.34 7.49 41.36
N GLU A 399 -8.00 7.49 42.51
CA GLU A 399 -9.35 8.03 42.63
C GLU A 399 -9.33 9.55 42.44
N ARG A 400 -10.34 10.10 41.75
CA ARG A 400 -10.44 11.55 41.55
C ARG A 400 -10.66 12.33 42.84
N SER A 401 -11.30 11.69 43.82
CA SER A 401 -11.61 12.27 45.12
C SER A 401 -11.31 11.25 46.19
N VAL A 402 -10.58 11.65 47.22
CA VAL A 402 -10.18 10.80 48.36
C VAL A 402 -10.49 11.53 49.66
N GLU A 403 -10.75 10.80 50.73
CA GLU A 403 -11.06 11.41 52.02
C GLU A 403 -9.81 12.09 52.64
N PRO A 404 -9.93 13.33 53.16
CA PRO A 404 -8.79 14.03 53.75
C PRO A 404 -8.14 13.23 54.89
N ALA A 405 -6.80 13.26 54.92
CA ALA A 405 -5.98 12.60 55.95
C ALA A 405 -6.19 11.08 56.11
N LYS A 406 -6.83 10.42 55.12
CA LYS A 406 -6.94 8.96 55.09
C LYS A 406 -6.04 8.35 54.00
N PRO A 407 -5.52 7.14 54.22
CA PRO A 407 -4.81 6.41 53.18
C PRO A 407 -5.73 6.12 51.98
N PHE A 408 -5.19 6.28 50.77
CA PHE A 408 -5.85 5.87 49.53
C PHE A 408 -4.87 5.06 48.66
N ARG A 409 -5.41 4.31 47.70
CA ARG A 409 -4.61 3.45 46.82
C ARG A 409 -4.33 4.13 45.49
N ALA A 410 -3.16 3.84 44.94
CA ALA A 410 -2.81 4.16 43.56
C ALA A 410 -2.43 2.86 42.84
N ALA A 411 -3.00 2.64 41.66
CA ALA A 411 -2.56 1.59 40.76
C ALA A 411 -1.42 2.12 39.90
N VAL A 412 -0.26 1.47 40.00
CA VAL A 412 0.93 1.82 39.21
C VAL A 412 1.18 0.73 38.19
N GLY A 413 0.98 1.04 36.91
CA GLY A 413 1.45 0.22 35.81
C GLY A 413 2.84 0.69 35.39
N TYR A 414 3.76 -0.22 35.11
CA TYR A 414 5.10 0.15 34.63
C TYR A 414 5.68 -0.87 33.66
N THR A 415 6.62 -0.42 32.85
CA THR A 415 7.40 -1.26 31.93
C THR A 415 8.81 -0.72 31.84
N ASN A 416 9.82 -1.56 32.04
CA ASN A 416 11.25 -1.21 32.02
C ASN A 416 11.64 -0.07 33.00
N VAL A 417 10.89 0.09 34.10
CA VAL A 417 11.17 1.06 35.17
C VAL A 417 11.56 0.30 36.44
N SER A 418 12.71 0.64 37.03
CA SER A 418 13.21 0.03 38.27
C SER A 418 12.93 0.86 39.52
N LYS A 419 12.72 2.18 39.37
CA LYS A 419 12.44 3.09 40.47
C LYS A 419 11.54 4.23 40.01
N VAL A 420 10.55 4.56 40.84
CA VAL A 420 9.62 5.67 40.62
C VAL A 420 9.86 6.71 41.71
N PHE A 421 10.00 7.97 41.31
CA PHE A 421 10.01 9.11 42.22
C PHE A 421 8.70 9.86 42.03
N TYR A 422 8.02 10.21 43.12
CA TYR A 422 6.76 10.94 43.07
C TYR A 422 6.79 12.10 44.06
N ARG A 423 6.00 13.14 43.75
CA ARG A 423 5.74 14.28 44.63
C ARG A 423 4.26 14.61 44.51
N VAL A 424 3.59 14.69 45.65
CA VAL A 424 2.22 15.21 45.72
C VAL A 424 2.32 16.72 45.88
N VAL A 425 1.69 17.46 44.98
CA VAL A 425 1.65 18.93 45.02
C VAL A 425 0.22 19.39 45.23
N ARG A 426 0.04 20.40 46.07
CA ARG A 426 -1.22 21.13 46.14
C ARG A 426 -1.36 21.93 44.85
N VAL A 427 -2.49 21.79 44.17
CA VAL A 427 -2.82 22.59 42.99
C VAL A 427 -3.82 23.66 43.42
N ASP A 428 -3.49 24.92 43.20
CA ASP A 428 -4.38 26.06 43.38
C ASP A 428 -5.06 26.43 42.05
N ASP A 429 -5.98 27.40 42.08
CA ASP A 429 -6.76 27.79 40.91
C ASP A 429 -5.86 28.32 39.78
N ASP A 430 -4.84 29.11 40.11
CA ASP A 430 -3.84 29.63 39.16
C ASP A 430 -3.03 28.52 38.47
N LEU A 431 -2.61 27.49 39.22
CA LEU A 431 -1.89 26.35 38.66
C LEU A 431 -2.82 25.44 37.85
N MET A 432 -4.08 25.27 38.27
CA MET A 432 -5.08 24.54 37.49
C MET A 432 -5.36 25.20 36.13
N GLU A 433 -5.39 26.53 36.07
CA GLU A 433 -5.61 27.27 34.82
C GLU A 433 -4.43 27.09 33.85
N LYS A 434 -3.19 27.15 34.35
CA LYS A 434 -1.98 26.89 33.54
C LYS A 434 -1.93 25.46 32.99
N LEU A 435 -2.24 24.46 33.81
CA LEU A 435 -2.25 23.06 33.39
C LEU A 435 -3.33 22.75 32.34
N ARG A 436 -4.43 23.52 32.32
CA ARG A 436 -5.45 23.42 31.27
C ARG A 436 -4.95 23.98 29.95
N TYR A 437 -4.21 25.09 29.95
CA TYR A 437 -3.74 25.75 28.73
C TYR A 437 -2.71 24.89 27.96
N ASP A 438 -1.75 24.29 28.66
CA ASP A 438 -0.75 23.41 28.05
C ASP A 438 -1.37 22.14 27.41
N SER A 439 -2.55 21.72 27.87
CA SER A 439 -3.25 20.55 27.30
C SER A 439 -3.96 20.84 25.96
N TYR A 440 -4.12 22.10 25.58
CA TYR A 440 -4.72 22.49 24.29
C TYR A 440 -3.68 22.71 23.17
N ASP A 441 -2.41 22.96 23.51
CA ASP A 441 -1.34 23.19 22.52
C ASP A 441 -0.62 21.89 22.07
N GLU A 442 -0.90 20.75 22.70
CA GLU A 442 -0.41 19.42 22.27
C GLU A 442 -1.45 18.56 21.51
N GLY A 443 -2.56 19.17 21.05
CA GLY A 443 -3.68 18.50 20.35
C GLY A 443 -3.52 18.35 18.84
#